data_AF-A0A969ELZ5-F1
#
_entry.id   AF-A0A969ELZ5-F1
#
_cell.length_a   1.000
_cell.length_b   1.000
_cell.length_c   1.000
_cell.angle_alpha   90.00
_cell.angle_beta   90.00
_cell.angle_gamma   90.00
#
_symmetry.space_group_name_H-M   'P 1'
#
loop_
_entity.id
_entity.type
_entity.pdbx_description
1 polymer ?
#
loop_
_entity_poly.entity_id
_entity_poly.type
_entity_poly.pdbx_seq_one_letter_code
_entity_poly.pdbx_strand_id
1 'polypeptide(L)'
;MPDALSSEDYSLSTRLEVLPIMLEILEVNPVFGVGFANYYWYTPLFALRGYYVSFNSHNNYADLIVQTGVIGAVLFSWLLAQIGFLAWNIRQKVTGGFSIGYVNGAIGGFVGTVIVATLGDWVLPFVYNIGLSGFRTSVIGWLFLGGLVVLHQLFVANEEQRGTL
;
A
#
# COMPACT_ATOMS: atom_id res chain seq x y z
N MET A 1 -29.85 -11.59 -13.29
CA MET A 1 -28.66 -11.00 -12.63
C MET A 1 -28.62 -11.36 -11.14
N PRO A 2 -28.34 -12.61 -10.73
CA PRO A 2 -28.07 -12.97 -9.32
C PRO A 2 -26.56 -13.20 -9.03
N ASP A 3 -25.72 -13.31 -10.04
CA ASP A 3 -24.35 -13.83 -9.91
C ASP A 3 -23.32 -12.84 -9.34
N ALA A 4 -23.59 -11.53 -9.44
CA ALA A 4 -22.70 -10.50 -8.89
C ALA A 4 -22.79 -10.43 -7.35
N LEU A 5 -24.00 -10.54 -6.80
CA LEU A 5 -24.20 -10.50 -5.35
C LEU A 5 -23.65 -11.75 -4.66
N SER A 6 -23.81 -12.93 -5.27
CA SER A 6 -23.27 -14.19 -4.72
C SER A 6 -21.74 -14.26 -4.75
N SER A 7 -21.11 -13.66 -5.76
CA SER A 7 -19.64 -13.58 -5.85
C SER A 7 -19.04 -12.53 -4.91
N GLU A 8 -19.72 -11.40 -4.68
CA GLU A 8 -19.33 -10.41 -3.66
C GLU A 8 -19.46 -10.97 -2.24
N ASP A 9 -20.56 -11.65 -1.93
CA ASP A 9 -20.77 -12.32 -0.64
C ASP A 9 -19.72 -13.41 -0.37
N TYR A 10 -19.31 -14.14 -1.43
CA TYR A 10 -18.23 -15.11 -1.35
C TYR A 10 -16.87 -14.43 -1.08
N SER A 11 -16.59 -13.29 -1.73
CA SER A 11 -15.35 -12.53 -1.52
C SER A 11 -15.26 -11.92 -0.11
N LEU A 12 -16.36 -11.35 0.39
CA LEU A 12 -16.44 -10.75 1.74
C LEU A 12 -16.34 -11.79 2.84
N SER A 13 -17.09 -12.89 2.73
CA SER A 13 -17.04 -13.98 3.72
C SER A 13 -15.65 -14.62 3.79
N THR A 14 -14.99 -14.81 2.65
CA THR A 14 -13.61 -15.35 2.60
C THR A 14 -12.61 -14.41 3.29
N ARG A 15 -12.73 -13.08 3.11
CA ARG A 15 -11.83 -12.10 3.76
C ARG A 15 -11.91 -12.14 5.28
N LEU A 16 -13.13 -12.20 5.84
CA LEU A 16 -13.33 -12.25 7.29
C LEU A 16 -12.78 -13.53 7.91
N GLU A 17 -12.86 -14.65 7.19
CA GLU A 17 -12.34 -15.94 7.64
C GLU A 17 -10.83 -16.11 7.47
N VAL A 18 -10.23 -15.36 6.55
CA VAL A 18 -8.78 -15.35 6.36
C VAL A 18 -8.07 -14.56 7.47
N LEU A 19 -8.70 -13.53 8.04
CA LEU A 19 -8.12 -12.73 9.12
C LEU A 19 -7.62 -13.53 10.35
N PRO A 20 -8.40 -14.47 10.95
CA PRO A 20 -7.89 -15.26 12.07
C PRO A 20 -6.68 -16.12 11.67
N ILE A 21 -6.68 -16.69 10.46
CA ILE A 21 -5.53 -17.47 9.98
C ILE A 21 -4.29 -16.57 9.78
N MET A 22 -4.48 -15.35 9.29
CA MET A 22 -3.38 -14.38 9.18
C MET A 22 -2.77 -14.04 10.55
N LEU A 23 -3.59 -13.98 11.60
CA LEU A 23 -3.10 -13.80 12.98
C LEU A 23 -2.30 -15.02 13.44
N GLU A 24 -2.76 -16.25 13.16
CA GLU A 24 -2.02 -17.47 13.48
C GLU A 24 -0.65 -17.51 12.77
N ILE A 25 -0.57 -17.07 11.51
CA ILE A 25 0.71 -16.97 10.78
C ILE A 25 1.61 -15.90 11.42
N LEU A 26 1.05 -14.75 11.80
CA LEU A 26 1.79 -13.66 12.45
C LEU A 26 2.36 -14.09 13.81
N GLU A 27 1.64 -14.94 14.56
CA GLU A 27 2.07 -15.45 15.87
C GLU A 27 3.38 -16.25 15.81
N VAL A 28 3.73 -16.82 14.65
CA VAL A 28 5.02 -17.51 14.45
C VAL A 28 6.20 -16.57 14.65
N ASN A 29 6.09 -15.32 14.17
CA ASN A 29 7.09 -14.28 14.36
C ASN A 29 6.45 -12.88 14.29
N PRO A 30 5.91 -12.36 15.41
CA PRO A 30 5.17 -11.10 15.39
C PRO A 30 6.01 -9.87 15.05
N VAL A 31 7.32 -9.94 15.32
CA VAL A 31 8.23 -8.81 15.18
C VAL A 31 8.65 -8.60 13.73
N PHE A 32 9.04 -9.68 13.05
CA PHE A 32 9.58 -9.64 11.68
C PHE A 32 8.69 -10.31 10.63
N GLY A 33 7.60 -10.95 11.04
CA GLY A 33 6.75 -11.74 10.16
C GLY A 33 7.47 -12.95 9.59
N VAL A 34 6.92 -13.50 8.51
CA VAL A 34 7.44 -14.72 7.86
C VAL A 34 8.35 -14.44 6.66
N GLY A 35 8.64 -13.17 6.37
CA GLY A 35 9.48 -12.71 5.26
C GLY A 35 8.67 -12.26 4.03
N PHE A 36 9.32 -11.42 3.22
CA PHE A 36 8.74 -10.86 2.00
C PHE A 36 8.33 -11.94 1.00
N ALA A 37 7.12 -11.82 0.49
CA ALA A 37 6.47 -12.74 -0.44
C ALA A 37 6.40 -14.21 0.04
N ASN A 38 6.55 -14.44 1.35
CA ASN A 38 6.71 -15.79 1.88
C ASN A 38 5.42 -16.37 2.47
N TYR A 39 4.52 -15.53 3.02
CA TYR A 39 3.33 -16.04 3.72
C TYR A 39 2.42 -16.89 2.84
N TYR A 40 2.31 -16.56 1.55
CA TYR A 40 1.51 -17.31 0.58
C TYR A 40 1.90 -18.80 0.57
N TRP A 41 3.19 -19.11 0.77
CA TRP A 41 3.72 -20.47 0.82
C TRP A 41 3.49 -21.17 2.16
N TYR A 42 3.22 -20.41 3.23
CA TYR A 42 2.86 -20.95 4.55
C TYR A 42 1.36 -21.17 4.72
N THR A 43 0.50 -20.52 3.93
CA THR A 43 -0.96 -20.69 4.03
C THR A 43 -1.45 -22.14 3.94
N PRO A 44 -0.84 -23.08 3.16
CA PRO A 44 -1.26 -24.49 3.17
C PRO A 44 -0.95 -25.24 4.47
N LEU A 45 -0.26 -24.63 5.45
CA LEU A 45 -0.09 -25.21 6.78
C LEU A 45 -1.29 -24.95 7.70
N PHE A 46 -2.19 -24.06 7.29
CA PHE A 46 -3.35 -23.63 8.06
C PHE A 46 -4.64 -23.99 7.32
N ALA A 47 -5.60 -24.56 8.03
CA ALA A 47 -6.83 -25.06 7.41
C ALA A 47 -7.84 -23.92 7.23
N LEU A 48 -8.12 -23.54 5.98
CA LEU A 48 -9.23 -22.64 5.65
C LEU A 48 -10.48 -23.48 5.38
N ARG A 49 -11.47 -23.43 6.28
CA ARG A 49 -12.69 -24.26 6.23
C ARG A 49 -12.39 -25.78 6.07
N GLY A 50 -11.29 -26.26 6.63
CA GLY A 50 -10.86 -27.67 6.52
C GLY A 50 -10.07 -28.00 5.24
N TYR A 51 -9.80 -27.02 4.38
CA TYR A 51 -8.96 -27.18 3.18
C TYR A 51 -7.57 -26.56 3.41
N TYR A 52 -6.54 -27.22 2.88
CA TYR A 52 -5.14 -26.78 2.92
C TYR A 52 -4.75 -26.26 1.54
N VAL A 53 -4.98 -24.98 1.30
CA VAL A 53 -4.79 -24.34 -0.01
C VAL A 53 -4.01 -23.05 0.13
N SER A 54 -3.35 -22.63 -0.94
CA SER A 54 -2.72 -21.32 -0.99
C SER A 54 -3.76 -20.24 -1.25
N PHE A 55 -3.79 -19.21 -0.41
CA PHE A 55 -4.72 -18.09 -0.52
C PHE A 55 -4.04 -16.76 -0.15
N ASN A 56 -4.72 -15.66 -0.46
CA ASN A 56 -4.31 -14.32 -0.04
C ASN A 56 -5.42 -13.62 0.76
N SER A 57 -5.08 -12.57 1.52
CA SER A 57 -6.09 -11.84 2.31
C SER A 57 -6.93 -10.87 1.47
N HIS A 58 -6.46 -10.53 0.27
CA HIS A 58 -6.97 -9.39 -0.51
C HIS A 58 -6.98 -8.06 0.27
N ASN A 59 -6.10 -7.92 1.27
CA ASN A 59 -5.92 -6.72 2.06
C ASN A 59 -4.42 -6.45 2.19
N ASN A 60 -3.95 -5.39 1.56
CA ASN A 60 -2.52 -5.11 1.44
C ASN A 60 -1.86 -4.89 2.82
N TYR A 61 -2.61 -4.39 3.81
CA TYR A 61 -2.12 -4.21 5.17
C TYR A 61 -2.01 -5.51 5.95
N ALA A 62 -2.98 -6.42 5.80
CA ALA A 62 -2.93 -7.74 6.42
C ALA A 62 -1.78 -8.57 5.84
N ASP A 63 -1.61 -8.53 4.52
CA ASP A 63 -0.48 -9.16 3.84
C ASP A 63 0.86 -8.56 4.31
N LEU A 64 0.94 -7.24 4.47
CA LEU A 64 2.15 -6.57 4.91
C LEU A 64 2.55 -6.97 6.33
N ILE A 65 1.62 -6.95 7.29
CA ILE A 65 1.94 -7.26 8.69
C ILE A 65 2.34 -8.73 8.86
N VAL A 66 1.71 -9.66 8.14
CA VAL A 66 2.08 -11.07 8.19
C VAL A 66 3.48 -11.30 7.60
N GLN A 67 3.84 -10.61 6.53
CA GLN A 67 5.14 -10.76 5.89
C GLN A 67 6.29 -10.10 6.65
N THR A 68 6.03 -8.95 7.26
CA THR A 68 7.08 -8.06 7.77
C THR A 68 7.02 -7.82 9.28
N GLY A 69 5.99 -8.35 9.93
CA GLY A 69 5.71 -8.15 11.34
C GLY A 69 5.34 -6.71 11.66
N VAL A 70 5.27 -6.42 12.95
CA VAL A 70 4.97 -5.08 13.46
C VAL A 70 6.01 -4.05 13.02
N ILE A 71 7.30 -4.43 12.92
CA ILE A 71 8.35 -3.50 12.51
C ILE A 71 8.12 -3.00 11.08
N GLY A 72 7.89 -3.91 10.13
CA GLY A 72 7.66 -3.50 8.76
C GLY A 72 6.36 -2.72 8.59
N ALA A 73 5.31 -3.09 9.31
CA ALA A 73 4.06 -2.32 9.32
C ALA A 73 4.29 -0.87 9.82
N VAL A 74 5.01 -0.69 10.93
CA VAL A 74 5.33 0.64 11.48
C VAL A 74 6.19 1.45 10.51
N LEU A 75 7.24 0.87 9.94
CA LEU A 75 8.11 1.56 8.99
C LEU A 75 7.35 1.97 7.72
N PHE A 76 6.44 1.11 7.25
CA PHE A 76 5.62 1.43 6.09
C PHE A 76 4.60 2.52 6.38
N SER A 77 3.89 2.45 7.52
CA SER A 77 3.00 3.53 7.94
C SER A 77 3.75 4.85 8.12
N TRP A 78 4.97 4.80 8.65
CA TRP A 78 5.83 5.98 8.74
C TRP A 78 6.19 6.53 7.35
N LEU A 79 6.56 5.68 6.40
CA LEU A 79 6.81 6.09 5.01
C LEU A 79 5.60 6.79 4.40
N LEU A 80 4.40 6.22 4.54
CA LEU A 80 3.16 6.83 4.05
C LEU A 80 2.92 8.20 4.72
N ALA A 81 3.16 8.31 6.02
CA ALA A 81 3.05 9.59 6.74
C ALA A 81 4.06 10.62 6.22
N GLN A 82 5.32 10.22 5.96
CA GLN A 82 6.34 11.11 5.40
C GLN A 82 5.97 11.62 4.00
N ILE A 83 5.43 10.76 3.13
CA ILE A 83 4.92 11.16 1.82
C ILE A 83 3.77 12.17 1.99
N GLY A 84 2.84 11.91 2.91
CA GLY A 84 1.74 12.82 3.23
C GLY A 84 2.23 14.19 3.72
N PHE A 85 3.19 14.22 4.64
CA PHE A 85 3.78 15.46 5.15
C PHE A 85 4.52 16.24 4.07
N LEU A 86 5.30 15.55 3.22
CA LEU A 86 5.98 16.16 2.08
C LEU A 86 4.97 16.79 1.11
N ALA A 87 3.94 16.04 0.74
CA ALA A 87 2.91 16.51 -0.19
C ALA A 87 2.15 17.72 0.39
N TRP A 88 1.82 17.68 1.68
CA TRP A 88 1.18 18.80 2.37
C TRP A 88 2.08 20.03 2.40
N ASN A 89 3.37 19.88 2.71
CA ASN A 89 4.32 20.98 2.73
C ASN A 89 4.40 21.69 1.38
N ILE A 90 4.57 20.93 0.29
CA ILE A 90 4.65 21.47 -1.07
C ILE A 90 3.32 22.16 -1.44
N ARG A 91 2.19 21.56 -1.07
CA ARG A 91 0.87 22.11 -1.37
C ARG A 91 0.65 23.50 -0.77
N GLN A 92 1.26 23.81 0.37
CA GLN A 92 1.21 25.16 0.97
C GLN A 92 2.07 26.19 0.22
N LYS A 93 3.11 25.75 -0.49
CA LYS A 93 4.08 26.62 -1.18
C LYS A 93 3.72 26.88 -2.65
N VAL A 94 3.06 25.93 -3.30
CA VAL A 94 2.70 26.04 -4.72
C VAL A 94 1.43 26.89 -4.90
N THR A 95 1.55 28.01 -5.60
CA THR A 95 0.45 28.98 -5.77
C THR A 95 -0.15 29.06 -7.18
N GLY A 96 0.39 28.35 -8.18
CA GLY A 96 -0.18 28.39 -9.53
C GLY A 96 0.48 27.47 -10.57
N GLY A 97 -0.07 27.52 -11.79
CA GLY A 97 0.43 26.79 -12.96
C GLY A 97 0.20 25.29 -12.94
N PHE A 98 0.96 24.54 -13.74
CA PHE A 98 0.89 23.07 -13.79
C PHE A 98 1.15 22.42 -12.42
N SER A 99 2.06 22.99 -11.63
CA SER A 99 2.48 22.43 -10.35
C SER A 99 1.34 22.27 -9.35
N ILE A 100 0.36 23.19 -9.30
CA ILE A 100 -0.76 23.06 -8.35
C ILE A 100 -1.68 21.91 -8.74
N GLY A 101 -1.94 21.73 -10.04
CA GLY A 101 -2.74 20.62 -10.57
C GLY A 101 -2.05 19.28 -10.31
N TYR A 102 -0.74 19.22 -10.57
CA TYR A 102 0.07 18.04 -10.31
C TYR A 102 0.07 17.64 -8.83
N VAL A 103 0.34 18.58 -7.91
CA VAL A 103 0.38 18.31 -6.47
C VAL A 103 -0.98 17.84 -5.94
N ASN A 104 -2.08 18.49 -6.35
CA ASN A 104 -3.42 18.07 -5.96
C ASN A 104 -3.75 16.67 -6.51
N GLY A 105 -3.39 16.38 -7.76
CA GLY A 105 -3.55 15.06 -8.36
C GLY A 105 -2.74 13.98 -7.63
N ALA A 106 -1.50 14.29 -7.24
CA ALA A 106 -0.63 13.38 -6.51
C ALA A 106 -1.17 13.09 -5.10
N ILE A 107 -1.66 14.12 -4.39
CA ILE A 107 -2.29 13.95 -3.07
C ILE A 107 -3.56 13.12 -3.19
N GLY A 108 -4.45 13.46 -4.14
CA GLY A 108 -5.70 12.73 -4.34
C GLY A 108 -5.47 11.27 -4.70
N GLY A 109 -4.54 11.02 -5.63
CA GLY A 109 -4.10 9.68 -6.00
C GLY A 109 -3.52 8.90 -4.81
N PHE A 110 -2.59 9.50 -4.07
CA PHE A 110 -1.98 8.89 -2.88
C PHE A 110 -3.03 8.49 -1.84
N VAL A 111 -3.89 9.42 -1.44
CA VAL A 111 -4.95 9.17 -0.45
C VAL A 111 -5.90 8.09 -0.96
N GLY A 112 -6.31 8.16 -2.22
CA GLY A 112 -7.14 7.14 -2.86
C GLY A 112 -6.50 5.75 -2.81
N THR A 113 -5.22 5.63 -3.19
CA THR A 113 -4.49 4.35 -3.17
C THR A 113 -4.37 3.81 -1.75
N VAL A 114 -4.03 4.65 -0.75
CA VAL A 114 -3.92 4.23 0.66
C VAL A 114 -5.27 3.71 1.20
N ILE A 115 -6.38 4.38 0.88
CA ILE A 115 -7.72 3.93 1.32
C ILE A 115 -8.09 2.60 0.64
N VAL A 116 -7.91 2.53 -0.68
CA VAL A 116 -8.28 1.35 -1.50
C VAL A 116 -7.34 0.17 -1.28
N ALA A 117 -6.18 0.34 -0.65
CA ALA A 117 -5.26 -0.74 -0.28
C ALA A 117 -5.89 -1.80 0.64
N THR A 118 -6.95 -1.44 1.37
CA THR A 118 -7.75 -2.39 2.16
C THR A 118 -8.53 -3.38 1.29
N LEU A 119 -8.75 -3.07 0.01
CA LEU A 119 -9.51 -3.85 -0.95
C LEU A 119 -8.62 -4.68 -1.91
N GLY A 120 -7.30 -4.47 -1.89
CA GLY A 120 -6.34 -5.18 -2.72
C GLY A 120 -4.95 -4.55 -2.74
N ASP A 121 -4.01 -5.18 -3.45
CA ASP A 121 -2.57 -4.85 -3.40
C ASP A 121 -2.17 -3.70 -4.31
N TRP A 122 -2.72 -2.53 -4.03
CA TRP A 122 -2.56 -1.34 -4.87
C TRP A 122 -1.43 -0.41 -4.40
N VAL A 123 -0.97 -0.52 -3.15
CA VAL A 123 0.13 0.31 -2.61
C VAL A 123 1.46 -0.44 -2.70
N LEU A 124 1.54 -1.63 -2.10
CA LEU A 124 2.66 -2.56 -2.22
C LEU A 124 2.21 -3.77 -3.05
N PRO A 125 2.59 -3.83 -4.34
CA PRO A 125 2.03 -4.79 -5.26
C PRO A 125 2.77 -6.11 -5.12
N PHE A 126 2.12 -7.10 -4.53
CA PHE A 126 2.72 -8.42 -4.39
C PHE A 126 2.46 -9.27 -5.65
N VAL A 127 3.53 -9.83 -6.23
CA VAL A 127 3.46 -10.57 -7.51
C VAL A 127 2.53 -11.78 -7.40
N TYR A 128 2.47 -12.46 -6.26
CA TYR A 128 1.56 -13.60 -6.05
C TYR A 128 0.08 -13.20 -6.02
N ASN A 129 -0.25 -11.91 -5.81
CA ASN A 129 -1.63 -11.41 -5.80
C ASN A 129 -2.07 -10.86 -7.16
N ILE A 130 -1.24 -10.05 -7.82
CA ILE A 130 -1.63 -9.31 -9.04
C ILE A 130 -0.77 -9.62 -10.26
N GLY A 131 0.19 -10.54 -10.13
CA GLY A 131 1.14 -10.91 -11.17
C GLY A 131 2.11 -9.78 -11.55
N LEU A 132 3.02 -10.06 -12.48
CA LEU A 132 3.96 -9.05 -13.01
C LEU A 132 3.26 -7.93 -13.78
N SER A 133 2.11 -8.22 -14.39
CA SER A 133 1.32 -7.22 -15.10
C SER A 133 0.78 -6.15 -14.14
N GLY A 134 0.20 -6.58 -13.01
CA GLY A 134 -0.27 -5.67 -11.97
C GLY A 134 0.88 -4.88 -11.33
N PHE A 135 1.97 -5.58 -10.99
CA PHE A 135 3.18 -4.96 -10.42
C PHE A 135 3.73 -3.83 -11.30
N ARG A 136 3.78 -4.03 -12.62
CA ARG A 136 4.25 -3.00 -13.56
C ARG A 136 3.38 -1.74 -13.52
N THR A 137 2.06 -1.90 -13.44
CA THR A 137 1.13 -0.76 -13.45
C THR A 137 1.25 0.08 -12.18
N SER A 138 1.45 -0.56 -11.02
CA SER A 138 1.62 0.13 -9.75
C SER A 138 2.89 0.99 -9.64
N VAL A 139 3.95 0.67 -10.40
CA VAL A 139 5.18 1.49 -10.44
C VAL A 139 4.88 2.93 -10.89
N ILE A 140 3.88 3.12 -11.74
CA ILE A 140 3.50 4.46 -12.24
C ILE A 140 3.06 5.37 -11.09
N GLY A 141 2.31 4.83 -10.11
CA GLY A 141 1.91 5.60 -8.92
C GLY A 141 3.13 6.08 -8.12
N TRP A 142 4.10 5.20 -7.89
CA TRP A 142 5.33 5.53 -7.19
C TRP A 142 6.21 6.55 -7.94
N LEU A 143 6.34 6.40 -9.26
CA LEU A 143 7.02 7.39 -10.10
C LEU A 143 6.31 8.75 -10.03
N PHE A 144 4.98 8.75 -10.04
CA PHE A 144 4.19 9.97 -9.92
C PHE A 144 4.35 10.63 -8.56
N LEU A 145 4.49 9.88 -7.46
CA LEU A 145 4.82 10.47 -6.15
C LEU A 145 6.27 10.98 -6.08
N GLY A 146 7.19 10.36 -6.81
CA GLY A 146 8.59 10.81 -6.90
C GLY A 146 8.74 12.25 -7.40
N GLY A 147 7.85 12.73 -8.27
CA GLY A 147 7.91 14.12 -8.70
C GLY A 147 7.50 15.14 -7.62
N LEU A 148 6.84 14.73 -6.53
CA LEU A 148 6.70 15.58 -5.34
C LEU A 148 8.07 15.87 -4.71
N VAL A 149 8.96 14.88 -4.64
CA VAL A 149 10.32 15.07 -4.12
C VAL A 149 11.08 16.08 -4.98
N VAL A 150 10.95 15.98 -6.30
CA VAL A 150 11.56 16.94 -7.24
C VAL A 150 11.03 18.35 -7.00
N LEU A 151 9.70 18.53 -6.89
CA LEU A 151 9.12 19.83 -6.60
C LEU A 151 9.62 20.39 -5.27
N HIS A 152 9.67 19.58 -4.22
CA HIS A 152 10.19 20.02 -2.92
C HIS A 152 11.63 20.54 -3.03
N GLN A 153 12.52 19.82 -3.73
CA GLN A 153 13.91 20.24 -3.93
C GLN A 153 14.00 21.57 -4.71
N LEU A 154 13.18 21.74 -5.74
CA LEU A 154 13.13 23.00 -6.51
C LEU A 154 12.65 24.18 -5.66
N PHE A 155 11.66 23.98 -4.79
CA PHE A 155 11.19 25.04 -3.88
C PHE A 155 12.23 25.40 -2.82
N VAL A 156 12.89 24.41 -2.21
CA VAL A 156 13.97 24.64 -1.23
C VAL A 156 15.12 25.41 -1.87
N ALA A 157 15.58 25.00 -3.07
CA ALA A 157 16.65 25.70 -3.78
C ALA A 157 16.29 27.16 -4.11
N ASN A 158 15.04 27.44 -4.48
CA ASN A 158 14.58 28.80 -4.77
C ASN A 158 14.45 29.67 -3.51
N GLU A 159 14.11 29.09 -2.36
CA GLU A 159 14.06 29.80 -1.07
C GLU A 159 15.47 30.20 -0.61
N GLU A 160 16.46 29.31 -0.73
CA GLU A 160 17.88 29.61 -0.41
C GLU A 160 18.42 30.76 -1.27
N GLN A 161 18.15 30.75 -2.59
CA GLN A 161 18.58 31.82 -3.49
C GLN A 161 17.96 33.19 -3.15
N ARG A 162 16.73 33.22 -2.64
CA ARG A 162 16.05 34.46 -2.23
C ARG A 162 16.52 34.99 -0.88
N GLY A 163 17.03 34.14 0.02
CA GLY A 163 17.55 34.53 1.32
C GLY A 163 19.00 35.06 1.31
N THR A 164 19.71 34.89 0.20
CA THR A 164 21.09 35.36 -0.01
C THR A 164 21.20 36.73 -0.72
N LEU A 165 20.08 37.44 -0.91
CA LEU A 165 20.01 38.81 -1.45
C LEU A 165 19.60 39.79 -0.34
#